data_AF-A0A5B1RA38-F1
#
_entry.id   AF-A0A5B1RA38-F1
#
_cell.length_a   1.000
_cell.length_b   1.000
_cell.length_c   1.000
_cell.angle_alpha   90.00
_cell.angle_beta   90.00
_cell.angle_gamma   90.00
#
_symmetry.space_group_name_H-M   'P 1'
#
loop_
_entity.id
_entity.type
_entity.pdbx_description
1 polymer ?
#
loop_
_entity_poly.entity_id
_entity_poly.type
_entity_poly.pdbx_seq_one_letter_code
_entity_poly.pdbx_strand_id
1 'polypeptide(L)'
;MKSLSPTMPWSRADTLPYAERPRSRTPTPTTLPRRHLRVLSFLFVCISFLGLFLFIYRQETPQAPHIAVPLPLATPSESPLPPMFGEWYERERQFPQHNPDLPYPQGREGRYLYMANHLWGLGWGNAMQEAILNAHLAYVANVSYVFHNYTWDCCSTDGYSEYSGKLIPAYIPMTAMVAGPLGGDPFSYKEHMPPAVMEEYFDDICETKTVISSEEINGQLGSASAMTILQAWVEKINSVSHNCIQVMKGSNQIFDFWLFGEATRLLDIWPSLSRSPILTEFAWSPLVVSAVETNAALIHPDIKPGLVSRTRLPGLLALHIRRGDFEEHCHLLAEYSSRWQGFNEMPEFIDRFEPPFHGGGGAKPTQEQYDEVARRCFPNVTQIVEKVRAVRASPAGRGLDRVYVLTNGKREWLDELKAALHADAKWTSVTTSRDMELNWEQKHIAQAVDMLIAERADVFVGNGFSSLTSNVVMLRMSKKFPSDTTRFW
;
A
#
# COMPACT_ATOMS: atom_id res chain seq x y z
N MET A 1 -70.30 -10.43 -24.00
CA MET A 1 -71.47 -9.55 -23.81
C MET A 1 -71.81 -9.50 -22.33
N LYS A 2 -71.80 -8.30 -21.72
CA LYS A 2 -72.67 -7.74 -20.64
C LYS A 2 -73.25 -8.73 -19.59
N SER A 3 -73.27 -8.50 -18.28
CA SER A 3 -73.13 -7.26 -17.50
C SER A 3 -73.37 -7.51 -15.99
N LEU A 4 -72.82 -6.62 -15.15
CA LEU A 4 -73.44 -5.95 -13.97
C LEU A 4 -73.82 -6.74 -12.69
N SER A 5 -73.21 -6.31 -11.57
CA SER A 5 -73.75 -6.21 -10.19
C SER A 5 -75.04 -5.34 -10.16
N PRO A 6 -75.88 -5.19 -9.08
CA PRO A 6 -75.54 -4.88 -7.67
C PRO A 6 -76.53 -5.50 -6.63
N THR A 7 -76.38 -5.43 -5.31
CA THR A 7 -76.93 -4.35 -4.43
C THR A 7 -76.89 -4.80 -2.95
N MET A 8 -76.58 -3.89 -2.02
CA MET A 8 -76.98 -3.96 -0.60
C MET A 8 -78.42 -3.42 -0.44
N PRO A 9 -79.10 -3.69 0.69
CA PRO A 9 -79.33 -2.57 1.62
C PRO A 9 -79.34 -2.94 3.13
N TRP A 10 -79.19 -1.88 3.92
CA TRP A 10 -79.24 -1.77 5.38
C TRP A 10 -80.69 -1.64 5.92
N SER A 11 -80.94 -2.10 7.16
CA SER A 11 -81.64 -1.37 8.27
C SER A 11 -81.76 -2.31 9.49
N ARG A 12 -81.30 -1.97 10.71
CA ARG A 12 -81.72 -0.99 11.76
C ARG A 12 -82.94 -1.42 12.60
N ALA A 13 -82.82 -1.14 13.90
CA ALA A 13 -83.77 -1.25 15.04
C ALA A 13 -83.45 -2.42 15.99
N ASP A 14 -83.44 -2.34 17.32
CA ASP A 14 -83.57 -1.33 18.38
C ASP A 14 -83.14 -2.09 19.67
N THR A 15 -82.51 -1.56 20.71
CA THR A 15 -83.12 -0.86 21.86
C THR A 15 -82.07 -0.87 23.00
N LEU A 16 -81.97 0.24 23.74
CA LEU A 16 -81.25 0.34 25.02
C LEU A 16 -82.13 -0.20 26.16
N PRO A 17 -81.53 -0.65 27.28
CA PRO A 17 -81.72 0.15 28.48
C PRO A 17 -80.46 0.31 29.35
N TYR A 18 -80.51 1.38 30.13
CA TYR A 18 -79.53 1.90 31.07
C TYR A 18 -79.53 1.11 32.38
N ALA A 19 -78.38 0.66 32.88
CA ALA A 19 -78.17 0.37 34.31
C ALA A 19 -76.67 0.27 34.68
N GLU A 20 -76.25 1.24 35.49
CA GLU A 20 -75.30 1.21 36.61
C GLU A 20 -73.87 0.65 36.48
N ARG A 21 -72.91 1.51 36.86
CA ARG A 21 -71.48 1.24 37.02
C ARG A 21 -71.19 0.30 38.20
N PRO A 22 -70.24 -0.64 38.02
CA PRO A 22 -69.35 -1.06 39.09
C PRO A 22 -67.87 -0.75 38.77
N ARG A 23 -67.28 0.00 39.70
CA ARG A 23 -65.89 0.03 40.20
C ARG A 23 -64.76 -0.59 39.36
N SER A 24 -63.73 0.25 39.20
CA SER A 24 -62.38 -0.01 38.71
C SER A 24 -61.77 -1.36 39.12
N ARG A 25 -61.30 -2.12 38.12
CA ARG A 25 -60.20 -3.09 38.28
C ARG A 25 -58.99 -2.58 37.50
N THR A 26 -57.91 -2.34 38.24
CA THR A 26 -56.55 -2.13 37.73
C THR A 26 -56.11 -3.31 36.87
N PRO A 27 -55.48 -3.08 35.69
CA PRO A 27 -54.89 -4.16 34.90
C PRO A 27 -53.67 -4.72 35.64
N THR A 28 -53.73 -6.00 36.00
CA THR A 28 -52.57 -6.78 36.43
C THR A 28 -51.55 -6.86 35.29
N PRO A 29 -50.24 -6.67 35.55
CA PRO A 29 -49.21 -6.76 34.53
C PRO A 29 -49.21 -8.15 33.92
N THR A 30 -49.39 -8.22 32.61
CA THR A 30 -49.28 -9.43 31.81
C THR A 30 -47.84 -9.92 31.88
N THR A 31 -47.61 -10.97 32.67
CA THR A 31 -46.34 -11.68 32.70
C THR A 31 -46.02 -12.16 31.28
N LEU A 32 -44.87 -11.73 30.73
CA LEU A 32 -44.40 -12.20 29.43
C LEU A 32 -44.49 -13.74 29.38
N PRO A 33 -45.08 -14.34 28.34
CA PRO A 33 -45.17 -15.79 28.23
C PRO A 33 -43.76 -16.38 28.33
N ARG A 34 -43.60 -17.43 29.15
CA ARG A 34 -42.30 -18.09 29.43
C ARG A 34 -41.48 -18.42 28.17
N ARG A 35 -42.14 -18.58 27.02
CA ARG A 35 -41.52 -18.79 25.70
C ARG A 35 -40.70 -17.59 25.21
N HIS A 36 -41.18 -16.36 25.41
CA HIS A 36 -40.45 -15.15 25.02
C HIS A 36 -39.27 -14.88 25.96
N LEU A 37 -39.41 -15.22 27.25
CA LEU A 37 -38.31 -15.11 28.21
C LEU A 37 -37.14 -16.04 27.84
N ARG A 38 -37.43 -17.25 27.35
CA ARG A 38 -36.42 -18.21 26.87
C ARG A 38 -35.70 -17.73 25.61
N VAL A 39 -36.42 -17.15 24.65
CA VAL A 39 -35.83 -16.59 23.42
C VAL A 39 -34.95 -15.38 23.74
N LEU A 40 -35.40 -14.49 24.62
CA LEU A 40 -34.61 -13.34 25.06
C LEU A 40 -33.35 -13.78 25.83
N SER A 41 -33.46 -14.80 26.68
CA SER A 41 -32.31 -15.37 27.39
C SER A 41 -31.29 -15.98 26.42
N PHE A 42 -31.75 -16.71 25.39
CA PHE A 42 -30.88 -17.29 24.38
C PHE A 42 -30.17 -16.21 23.55
N LEU A 43 -30.91 -15.18 23.10
CA LEU A 43 -30.32 -14.04 22.38
C LEU A 43 -29.29 -13.29 23.23
N PHE A 44 -29.58 -13.08 24.52
CA PHE A 44 -28.64 -12.44 25.44
C PHE A 44 -27.35 -13.25 25.60
N VAL A 45 -27.46 -14.59 25.70
CA VAL A 45 -26.31 -15.49 25.74
C VAL A 45 -25.51 -15.41 24.44
N CYS A 46 -26.16 -15.48 23.27
CA CYS A 46 -25.48 -15.36 21.98
C CYS A 46 -24.76 -14.01 21.80
N ILE A 47 -25.39 -12.90 22.20
CA ILE A 47 -24.79 -11.56 22.15
C ILE A 47 -23.61 -11.47 23.13
N SER A 48 -23.72 -12.06 24.32
CA SER A 48 -22.64 -12.09 25.31
C SER A 48 -21.45 -12.92 24.81
N PHE A 49 -21.70 -14.07 24.18
CA PHE A 49 -20.66 -14.88 23.55
C PHE A 49 -20.01 -14.17 22.36
N LEU A 50 -20.79 -13.47 21.52
CA LEU A 50 -20.25 -12.67 20.43
C LEU A 50 -19.42 -11.49 20.94
N GLY A 51 -19.88 -10.82 21.99
CA GLY A 51 -19.15 -9.73 22.65
C GLY A 51 -17.85 -10.23 23.29
N LEU A 52 -17.88 -11.38 23.97
CA LEU A 52 -16.70 -12.00 24.54
C LEU A 52 -15.73 -12.49 23.45
N PHE A 53 -16.23 -13.09 22.37
CA PHE A 53 -15.43 -13.49 21.22
C PHE A 53 -14.76 -12.28 20.56
N LEU A 54 -15.49 -11.19 20.34
CA LEU A 54 -14.92 -9.94 19.79
C LEU A 54 -13.92 -9.30 20.76
N PHE A 55 -14.17 -9.38 22.07
CA PHE A 55 -13.24 -8.89 23.10
C PHE A 55 -11.95 -9.71 23.13
N ILE A 56 -12.05 -11.04 23.14
CA ILE A 56 -10.91 -11.97 23.07
C ILE A 56 -10.17 -11.80 21.75
N TYR A 57 -10.86 -11.75 20.61
CA TYR A 57 -10.26 -11.50 19.30
C TYR A 57 -9.54 -10.14 19.23
N ARG A 58 -10.07 -9.11 19.90
CA ARG A 58 -9.41 -7.80 20.04
C ARG A 58 -8.20 -7.86 20.97
N GLN A 59 -8.17 -8.75 21.96
CA GLN A 59 -7.02 -8.95 22.84
C GLN A 59 -5.96 -9.91 22.27
N GLU A 60 -6.36 -10.86 21.43
CA GLU A 60 -5.50 -11.86 20.79
C GLU A 60 -4.90 -11.40 19.44
N THR A 61 -4.76 -10.09 19.24
CA THR A 61 -3.65 -9.60 18.41
C THR A 61 -2.52 -9.15 19.34
N PRO A 62 -1.79 -10.08 19.99
CA PRO A 62 -0.55 -9.73 20.64
C PRO A 62 0.36 -9.17 19.57
N GLN A 63 0.65 -7.88 19.68
CA GLN A 63 1.69 -7.23 18.92
C GLN A 63 2.95 -8.08 19.06
N ALA A 64 3.60 -8.40 17.94
CA ALA A 64 5.05 -8.54 17.99
C ALA A 64 5.57 -7.25 18.64
N PRO A 65 6.38 -7.32 19.72
CA PRO A 65 6.97 -6.12 20.28
C PRO A 65 7.78 -5.48 19.16
N HIS A 66 7.28 -4.38 18.60
CA HIS A 66 8.12 -3.49 17.83
C HIS A 66 9.26 -3.13 18.77
N ILE A 67 10.48 -3.49 18.39
CA ILE A 67 11.68 -3.05 19.07
C ILE A 67 11.74 -1.54 18.84
N ALA A 68 11.02 -0.79 19.68
CA ALA A 68 11.06 0.66 19.74
C ALA A 68 12.36 1.04 20.45
N VAL A 69 13.49 0.79 19.80
CA VAL A 69 14.76 1.38 20.21
C VAL A 69 14.66 2.86 19.85
N PRO A 70 14.86 3.79 20.82
CA PRO A 70 14.87 5.21 20.55
C PRO A 70 15.89 5.50 19.45
N LEU A 71 15.43 6.06 18.33
CA LEU A 71 16.34 6.62 17.34
C LEU A 71 17.16 7.72 18.04
N PRO A 72 18.50 7.71 17.94
CA PRO A 72 19.28 8.89 18.30
C PRO A 72 18.71 10.09 17.54
N LEU A 73 18.52 11.22 18.23
CA LEU A 73 18.28 12.49 17.56
C LEU A 73 19.44 12.68 16.58
N ALA A 74 19.15 12.61 15.28
CA ALA A 74 20.14 12.78 14.24
C ALA A 74 20.89 14.08 14.50
N THR A 75 22.16 13.99 14.89
CA THR A 75 23.04 15.14 14.91
C THR A 75 23.12 15.65 13.46
N PRO A 76 22.94 16.95 13.19
CA PRO A 76 23.12 17.48 11.85
C PRO A 76 24.52 17.10 11.36
N SER A 77 24.60 16.15 10.42
CA SER A 77 25.86 15.85 9.75
C SER A 77 26.21 17.05 8.89
N GLU A 78 27.33 17.71 9.19
CA GLU A 78 27.90 18.79 8.38
C GLU A 78 28.58 18.26 7.10
N SER A 79 28.50 16.95 6.82
CA SER A 79 29.12 16.34 5.64
C SER A 79 28.48 16.86 4.35
N PRO A 80 29.27 17.31 3.36
CA PRO A 80 28.75 17.67 2.05
C PRO A 80 28.33 16.44 1.22
N LEU A 81 28.71 15.23 1.65
CA LEU A 81 28.38 13.98 0.95
C LEU A 81 27.01 13.43 1.38
N PRO A 82 26.34 12.65 0.53
CA PRO A 82 25.15 11.89 0.92
C PRO A 82 25.40 10.89 2.07
N PRO A 83 24.36 10.48 2.80
CA PRO A 83 24.47 9.51 3.87
C PRO A 83 24.69 8.11 3.35
N MET A 84 25.60 7.39 4.00
CA MET A 84 25.88 5.97 3.73
C MET A 84 25.04 5.01 4.58
N PHE A 85 24.19 5.53 5.48
CA PHE A 85 23.30 4.75 6.35
C PHE A 85 24.00 3.67 7.19
N GLY A 86 25.27 3.90 7.60
CA GLY A 86 26.07 2.90 8.32
C GLY A 86 25.43 2.37 9.61
N GLU A 87 24.72 3.22 10.36
CA GLU A 87 24.01 2.77 11.58
C GLU A 87 22.85 1.81 11.28
N TRP A 88 22.17 2.00 10.14
CA TRP A 88 21.10 1.10 9.68
C TRP A 88 21.68 -0.24 9.23
N TYR A 89 22.79 -0.20 8.50
CA TYR A 89 23.50 -1.40 8.08
C TYR A 89 24.00 -2.23 9.27
N GLU A 90 24.64 -1.60 10.25
CA GLU A 90 25.11 -2.30 11.45
C GLU A 90 23.95 -2.86 12.29
N ARG A 91 22.77 -2.21 12.26
CA ARG A 91 21.57 -2.76 12.89
C ARG A 91 21.07 -4.02 12.19
N GLU A 92 21.03 -4.00 10.86
CA GLU A 92 20.64 -5.18 10.07
C GLU A 92 21.54 -6.38 10.42
N ARG A 93 22.87 -6.18 10.47
CA ARG A 93 23.84 -7.23 10.84
C ARG A 93 23.65 -7.84 12.23
N GLN A 94 22.97 -7.12 13.12
CA GLN A 94 22.75 -7.54 14.51
C GLN A 94 21.36 -8.16 14.71
N PHE A 95 20.62 -8.42 13.63
CA PHE A 95 19.31 -9.04 13.73
C PHE A 95 19.38 -10.42 14.40
N PRO A 96 18.45 -10.76 15.32
CA PRO A 96 18.50 -12.03 16.04
C PRO A 96 18.49 -13.27 15.13
N GLN A 97 17.86 -13.18 13.96
CA GLN A 97 17.82 -14.25 12.96
C GLN A 97 19.16 -14.46 12.23
N HIS A 98 20.13 -13.56 12.37
CA HIS A 98 21.49 -13.72 11.82
C HIS A 98 22.43 -14.49 12.75
N ASN A 99 21.87 -15.41 13.53
CA ASN A 99 22.64 -16.36 14.31
C ASN A 99 22.68 -17.72 13.59
N PRO A 100 23.86 -18.18 13.12
CA PRO A 100 23.98 -19.43 12.37
C PRO A 100 23.62 -20.67 13.20
N ASP A 101 23.66 -20.58 14.53
CA ASP A 101 23.40 -21.70 15.45
C ASP A 101 21.91 -21.84 15.83
N LEU A 102 21.02 -21.05 15.22
CA LEU A 102 19.58 -21.22 15.41
C LEU A 102 19.10 -22.56 14.85
N PRO A 103 18.12 -23.21 15.50
CA PRO A 103 17.54 -24.46 14.99
C PRO A 103 16.72 -24.20 13.73
N TYR A 104 16.50 -25.26 12.94
CA TYR A 104 15.53 -25.27 11.85
C TYR A 104 14.17 -24.68 12.32
N PRO A 105 13.53 -23.79 11.53
CA PRO A 105 13.81 -23.45 10.12
C PRO A 105 14.81 -22.28 9.90
N GLN A 106 15.59 -21.90 10.89
CA GLN A 106 16.60 -20.83 10.81
C GLN A 106 18.02 -21.39 10.88
N GLY A 107 19.02 -20.52 11.01
CA GLY A 107 20.43 -20.92 11.14
C GLY A 107 20.97 -21.58 9.87
N ARG A 108 22.04 -22.36 10.00
CA ARG A 108 22.68 -23.08 8.88
C ARG A 108 21.79 -24.11 8.20
N GLU A 109 20.81 -24.65 8.93
CA GLU A 109 19.86 -25.64 8.41
C GLU A 109 18.60 -25.01 7.81
N GLY A 110 18.44 -23.69 7.91
CA GLY A 110 17.33 -22.96 7.32
C GLY A 110 17.33 -22.99 5.79
N ARG A 111 16.17 -22.74 5.17
CA ARG A 111 16.05 -22.59 3.71
C ARG A 111 15.91 -21.13 3.34
N TYR A 112 16.68 -20.69 2.36
CA TYR A 112 16.82 -19.28 1.98
C TYR A 112 16.69 -19.10 0.48
N LEU A 113 16.05 -18.00 0.07
CA LEU A 113 15.91 -17.60 -1.32
C LEU A 113 16.43 -16.18 -1.52
N TYR A 114 17.53 -16.06 -2.28
CA TYR A 114 18.12 -14.79 -2.64
C TYR A 114 17.90 -14.45 -4.11
N MET A 115 17.25 -13.31 -4.37
CA MET A 115 17.05 -12.75 -5.71
C MET A 115 18.22 -11.85 -6.09
N ALA A 116 19.35 -12.43 -6.52
CA ALA A 116 20.53 -11.65 -6.93
C ALA A 116 20.34 -10.88 -8.25
N ASN A 117 19.20 -11.10 -8.93
CA ASN A 117 18.75 -10.36 -10.11
C ASN A 117 17.80 -9.19 -9.78
N HIS A 118 17.70 -8.81 -8.51
CA HIS A 118 16.84 -7.71 -8.09
C HIS A 118 17.11 -6.41 -8.88
N LEU A 119 16.08 -5.59 -8.98
CA LEU A 119 16.12 -4.32 -9.67
C LEU A 119 17.05 -3.32 -8.99
N TRP A 120 17.83 -2.62 -9.81
CA TRP A 120 18.65 -1.49 -9.40
C TRP A 120 18.55 -0.34 -10.42
N GLY A 121 19.00 0.85 -10.03
CA GLY A 121 19.06 2.03 -10.92
C GLY A 121 17.72 2.69 -11.23
N LEU A 122 16.64 2.25 -10.59
CA LEU A 122 15.30 2.82 -10.75
C LEU A 122 14.77 3.40 -9.43
N GLY A 123 13.75 4.25 -9.54
CA GLY A 123 13.08 4.85 -8.38
C GLY A 123 12.43 3.81 -7.46
N TRP A 124 12.33 4.15 -6.17
CA TRP A 124 11.77 3.32 -5.10
C TRP A 124 10.42 2.67 -5.43
N GLY A 125 9.58 3.35 -6.21
CA GLY A 125 8.30 2.79 -6.66
C GLY A 125 8.45 1.42 -7.32
N ASN A 126 9.41 1.29 -8.24
CA ASN A 126 9.66 0.02 -8.93
C ASN A 126 10.33 -1.01 -8.00
N ALA A 127 11.34 -0.59 -7.25
CA ALA A 127 12.07 -1.47 -6.33
C ALA A 127 11.16 -2.07 -5.25
N MET A 128 10.24 -1.27 -4.69
CA MET A 128 9.29 -1.74 -3.68
C MET A 128 8.27 -2.73 -4.23
N GLN A 129 7.76 -2.53 -5.46
CA GLN A 129 6.84 -3.48 -6.10
C GLN A 129 7.49 -4.86 -6.25
N GLU A 130 8.73 -4.88 -6.75
CA GLU A 130 9.49 -6.11 -6.91
C GLU A 130 9.83 -6.77 -5.57
N ALA A 131 10.32 -5.99 -4.60
CA ALA A 131 10.66 -6.50 -3.26
C ALA A 131 9.44 -7.16 -2.58
N ILE A 132 8.25 -6.56 -2.70
CA ILE A 132 7.02 -7.13 -2.13
C ILE A 132 6.63 -8.45 -2.81
N LEU A 133 6.70 -8.54 -4.14
CA LEU A 133 6.36 -9.80 -4.83
C LEU A 133 7.42 -10.88 -4.60
N ASN A 134 8.70 -10.53 -4.55
CA ASN A 134 9.79 -11.45 -4.22
C ASN A 134 9.67 -11.99 -2.79
N ALA A 135 9.36 -11.12 -1.81
CA ALA A 135 9.11 -11.54 -0.44
C ALA A 135 7.82 -12.39 -0.33
N HIS A 136 6.78 -12.06 -1.11
CA HIS A 136 5.57 -12.88 -1.18
C HIS A 136 5.85 -14.27 -1.76
N LEU A 137 6.68 -14.37 -2.80
CA LEU A 137 7.14 -15.64 -3.36
C LEU A 137 7.86 -16.49 -2.31
N ALA A 138 8.85 -15.91 -1.61
CA ALA A 138 9.55 -16.62 -0.54
C ALA A 138 8.59 -17.09 0.56
N TYR A 139 7.64 -16.24 0.96
CA TYR A 139 6.60 -16.57 1.93
C TYR A 139 5.74 -17.76 1.47
N VAL A 140 5.26 -17.77 0.23
CA VAL A 140 4.42 -18.86 -0.31
C VAL A 140 5.24 -20.15 -0.49
N ALA A 141 6.52 -20.03 -0.82
CA ALA A 141 7.43 -21.16 -0.96
C ALA A 141 7.93 -21.72 0.40
N ASN A 142 7.52 -21.13 1.54
CA ASN A 142 7.95 -21.53 2.87
C ASN A 142 9.49 -21.52 3.03
N VAL A 143 10.13 -20.46 2.53
CA VAL A 143 11.58 -20.22 2.66
C VAL A 143 11.83 -18.80 3.18
N SER A 144 12.95 -18.61 3.88
CA SER A 144 13.35 -17.28 4.34
C SER A 144 13.72 -16.40 3.13
N TYR A 145 13.12 -15.21 3.08
CA TYR A 145 13.46 -14.20 2.10
C TYR A 145 14.82 -13.59 2.44
N VAL A 146 15.72 -13.50 1.45
CA VAL A 146 16.97 -12.75 1.59
C VAL A 146 16.74 -11.36 1.01
N PHE A 147 16.60 -10.36 1.87
CA PHE A 147 16.39 -8.99 1.45
C PHE A 147 17.70 -8.34 1.00
N HIS A 148 17.58 -7.37 0.09
CA HIS A 148 18.68 -6.59 -0.46
C HIS A 148 18.44 -5.10 -0.19
N ASN A 149 19.49 -4.30 -0.31
CA ASN A 149 19.40 -2.85 -0.22
C ASN A 149 18.59 -2.25 -1.37
N TYR A 150 17.92 -1.13 -1.14
CA TYR A 150 17.46 -0.31 -2.25
C TYR A 150 18.68 0.25 -3.00
N THR A 151 18.91 -0.24 -4.21
CA THR A 151 20.17 -0.05 -4.94
C THR A 151 20.00 0.84 -6.17
N TRP A 152 20.79 1.91 -6.24
CA TRP A 152 20.91 2.78 -7.42
C TRP A 152 22.05 2.36 -8.35
N ASP A 153 23.17 1.92 -7.79
CA ASP A 153 24.31 1.45 -8.56
C ASP A 153 24.88 0.19 -7.89
N CYS A 154 24.66 -0.96 -8.52
CA CYS A 154 25.12 -2.25 -7.97
C CYS A 154 26.64 -2.46 -8.09
N CYS A 155 27.32 -1.58 -8.82
CA CYS A 155 28.75 -1.65 -9.11
C CYS A 155 29.53 -0.48 -8.47
N SER A 156 28.89 0.32 -7.61
CA SER A 156 29.55 1.43 -6.94
C SER A 156 30.70 0.94 -6.05
N THR A 157 31.85 1.60 -6.15
CA THR A 157 33.06 1.25 -5.38
C THR A 157 33.31 2.18 -4.20
N ASP A 158 32.75 3.39 -4.24
CA ASP A 158 32.85 4.40 -3.19
C ASP A 158 31.54 4.57 -2.41
N GLY A 159 30.49 3.84 -2.80
CA GLY A 159 29.19 3.83 -2.13
C GLY A 159 28.24 4.93 -2.59
N TYR A 160 28.62 5.71 -3.61
CA TYR A 160 27.79 6.76 -4.19
C TYR A 160 27.35 6.47 -5.62
N SER A 161 26.30 7.15 -6.05
CA SER A 161 25.79 7.16 -7.42
C SER A 161 25.38 8.58 -7.81
N GLU A 162 25.05 8.82 -9.08
CA GLU A 162 24.59 10.11 -9.58
C GLU A 162 23.17 10.03 -10.12
N TYR A 163 22.32 10.97 -9.71
CA TYR A 163 20.99 11.13 -10.27
C TYR A 163 20.66 12.60 -10.51
N SER A 164 20.33 12.94 -11.76
CA SER A 164 20.02 14.32 -12.18
C SER A 164 21.11 15.33 -11.79
N GLY A 165 22.39 14.96 -11.99
CA GLY A 165 23.55 15.81 -11.68
C GLY A 165 23.80 16.01 -10.18
N LYS A 166 23.22 15.16 -9.33
CA LYS A 166 23.43 15.19 -7.88
C LYS A 166 23.95 13.85 -7.39
N LEU A 167 24.93 13.91 -6.50
CA LEU A 167 25.40 12.73 -5.79
C LEU A 167 24.30 12.22 -4.85
N ILE A 168 24.09 10.91 -4.86
CA ILE A 168 23.14 10.17 -4.01
C ILE A 168 23.83 8.92 -3.44
N PRO A 169 23.33 8.30 -2.37
CA PRO A 169 23.82 6.98 -1.95
C PRO A 169 23.55 5.94 -3.04
N ALA A 170 24.53 5.08 -3.30
CA ALA A 170 24.35 3.92 -4.19
C ALA A 170 23.46 2.85 -3.55
N TYR A 171 23.50 2.74 -2.22
CA TYR A 171 22.79 1.73 -1.44
C TYR A 171 22.07 2.38 -0.26
N ILE A 172 20.79 2.05 -0.10
CA ILE A 172 20.00 2.41 1.08
C ILE A 172 19.53 1.12 1.73
N PRO A 173 19.91 0.83 2.99
CA PRO A 173 19.46 -0.35 3.72
C PRO A 173 17.94 -0.49 3.68
N MET A 174 17.46 -1.71 3.49
CA MET A 174 16.01 -1.97 3.38
C MET A 174 15.28 -1.47 4.63
N THR A 175 15.90 -1.65 5.80
CA THR A 175 15.35 -1.19 7.09
C THR A 175 15.29 0.32 7.24
N ALA A 176 16.03 1.10 6.45
CA ALA A 176 15.90 2.56 6.40
C ALA A 176 14.65 3.00 5.63
N MET A 177 14.12 2.14 4.74
CA MET A 177 12.92 2.39 3.94
C MET A 177 11.65 1.80 4.58
N VAL A 178 11.72 0.55 5.03
CA VAL A 178 10.57 -0.23 5.52
C VAL A 178 10.87 -0.97 6.81
N ALA A 179 9.83 -1.47 7.45
CA ALA A 179 9.87 -2.37 8.58
C ALA A 179 8.82 -3.49 8.36
N GLY A 180 8.56 -4.31 9.36
CA GLY A 180 7.73 -5.50 9.21
C GLY A 180 8.48 -6.63 8.50
N PRO A 181 7.79 -7.72 8.12
CA PRO A 181 8.44 -8.91 7.56
C PRO A 181 9.29 -8.65 6.31
N LEU A 182 8.93 -7.65 5.50
CA LEU A 182 9.71 -7.23 4.33
C LEU A 182 11.10 -6.68 4.72
N GLY A 183 11.20 -5.99 5.86
CA GLY A 183 12.44 -5.44 6.41
C GLY A 183 13.12 -6.35 7.46
N GLY A 184 12.69 -7.60 7.59
CA GLY A 184 13.31 -8.56 8.53
C GLY A 184 12.69 -8.63 9.93
N ASP A 185 11.61 -7.90 10.21
CA ASP A 185 10.89 -8.14 11.48
C ASP A 185 10.26 -9.54 11.50
N PRO A 186 10.12 -10.18 12.67
CA PRO A 186 9.46 -11.47 12.77
C PRO A 186 7.97 -11.40 12.41
N PHE A 187 7.45 -12.45 11.80
CA PHE A 187 6.02 -12.62 11.57
C PHE A 187 5.25 -12.68 12.89
N SER A 188 4.06 -12.06 12.94
CA SER A 188 3.20 -12.08 14.12
C SER A 188 2.78 -13.50 14.51
N TYR A 189 2.54 -14.38 13.53
CA TYR A 189 2.23 -15.79 13.72
C TYR A 189 3.52 -16.62 13.67
N LYS A 190 4.21 -16.66 14.82
CA LYS A 190 5.60 -17.14 14.97
C LYS A 190 5.88 -18.60 14.60
N GLU A 191 4.87 -19.46 14.51
CA GLU A 191 5.14 -20.90 14.62
C GLU A 191 5.80 -21.55 13.39
N HIS A 192 5.87 -20.91 12.21
CA HIS A 192 6.27 -21.65 11.00
C HIS A 192 7.17 -20.93 9.99
N MET A 193 7.36 -19.61 10.07
CA MET A 193 8.08 -18.86 9.03
C MET A 193 9.34 -18.16 9.59
N PRO A 194 10.54 -18.48 9.09
CA PRO A 194 11.76 -17.77 9.47
C PRO A 194 11.70 -16.31 8.98
N PRO A 195 12.11 -15.32 9.79
CA PRO A 195 12.21 -13.93 9.35
C PRO A 195 13.16 -13.77 8.16
N ALA A 196 13.03 -12.67 7.43
CA ALA A 196 13.94 -12.35 6.35
C ALA A 196 15.36 -12.06 6.87
N VAL A 197 16.37 -12.43 6.10
CA VAL A 197 17.79 -12.23 6.42
C VAL A 197 18.46 -11.33 5.40
N MET A 198 19.60 -10.73 5.75
CA MET A 198 20.36 -9.90 4.82
C MET A 198 21.24 -10.76 3.91
N GLU A 199 21.63 -10.21 2.76
CA GLU A 199 22.51 -10.85 1.78
C GLU A 199 23.80 -11.37 2.40
N GLU A 200 24.45 -10.59 3.25
CA GLU A 200 25.74 -10.93 3.86
C GLU A 200 25.63 -12.14 4.79
N TYR A 201 24.55 -12.23 5.59
CA TYR A 201 24.31 -13.40 6.42
C TYR A 201 24.08 -14.65 5.55
N PHE A 202 23.29 -14.53 4.48
CA PHE A 202 23.08 -15.61 3.51
C PHE A 202 24.41 -16.07 2.91
N ASP A 203 25.26 -15.15 2.48
CA ASP A 203 26.57 -15.46 1.92
C ASP A 203 27.50 -16.16 2.92
N ASP A 204 27.46 -15.77 4.19
CA ASP A 204 28.27 -16.37 5.26
C ASP A 204 27.85 -17.82 5.60
N ILE A 205 26.56 -18.15 5.54
CA ILE A 205 26.09 -19.50 5.87
C ILE A 205 25.98 -20.44 4.67
N CYS A 206 25.94 -19.89 3.44
CA CYS A 206 25.72 -20.65 2.22
C CYS A 206 27.00 -20.84 1.40
N GLU A 207 27.86 -21.76 1.84
CA GLU A 207 29.10 -22.13 1.11
C GLU A 207 28.80 -22.67 -0.30
N THR A 208 27.68 -23.39 -0.45
CA THR A 208 27.21 -23.89 -1.74
C THR A 208 25.78 -23.44 -1.98
N LYS A 209 25.50 -23.00 -3.21
CA LYS A 209 24.22 -22.42 -3.61
C LYS A 209 23.71 -23.11 -4.87
N THR A 210 22.42 -23.41 -4.91
CA THR A 210 21.76 -23.75 -6.18
C THR A 210 21.41 -22.46 -6.89
N VAL A 211 22.10 -22.17 -7.99
CA VAL A 211 21.84 -21.01 -8.83
C VAL A 211 20.82 -21.37 -9.89
N ILE A 212 19.74 -20.60 -9.98
CA ILE A 212 18.65 -20.80 -10.96
C ILE A 212 18.55 -19.56 -11.83
N SER A 213 18.69 -19.70 -13.15
CA SER A 213 18.39 -18.59 -14.05
C SER A 213 16.89 -18.39 -14.15
N SER A 214 16.44 -17.13 -14.10
CA SER A 214 15.02 -16.84 -14.31
C SER A 214 14.54 -17.22 -15.71
N GLU A 215 15.43 -17.25 -16.71
CA GLU A 215 15.13 -17.69 -18.08
C GLU A 215 14.72 -19.17 -18.15
N GLU A 216 15.19 -20.02 -17.23
CA GLU A 216 14.79 -21.43 -17.17
C GLU A 216 13.30 -21.61 -16.91
N ILE A 217 12.68 -20.63 -16.25
CA ILE A 217 11.28 -20.66 -15.82
C ILE A 217 10.50 -19.65 -16.63
N ASN A 218 10.79 -18.36 -16.46
CA ASN A 218 10.07 -17.27 -17.10
C ASN A 218 10.15 -17.33 -18.64
N GLY A 219 11.29 -17.76 -19.20
CA GLY A 219 11.46 -17.91 -20.64
C GLY A 219 10.52 -18.94 -21.27
N GLN A 220 10.01 -19.89 -20.49
CA GLN A 220 9.03 -20.89 -20.93
C GLN A 220 7.58 -20.43 -20.75
N LEU A 221 7.35 -19.40 -19.92
CA LEU A 221 6.02 -18.93 -19.54
C LEU A 221 5.51 -17.80 -20.45
N GLY A 222 6.38 -17.14 -21.22
CA GLY A 222 5.99 -16.01 -22.07
C GLY A 222 5.28 -14.91 -21.27
N SER A 223 4.18 -14.37 -21.80
CA SER A 223 3.36 -13.35 -21.12
C SER A 223 2.41 -13.93 -20.06
N ALA A 224 2.89 -14.86 -19.23
CA ALA A 224 2.08 -15.45 -18.17
C ALA A 224 1.67 -14.43 -17.10
N SER A 225 0.61 -14.76 -16.36
CA SER A 225 0.13 -13.95 -15.24
C SER A 225 1.04 -14.05 -14.02
N ALA A 226 0.91 -13.10 -13.09
CA ALA A 226 1.70 -13.03 -11.86
C ALA A 226 1.48 -14.28 -10.99
N MET A 227 0.25 -14.78 -10.87
CA MET A 227 -0.01 -16.03 -10.15
C MET A 227 0.65 -17.25 -10.82
N THR A 228 0.65 -17.31 -12.14
CA THR A 228 1.28 -18.41 -12.89
C THR A 228 2.80 -18.41 -12.68
N ILE A 229 3.43 -17.24 -12.74
CA ILE A 229 4.86 -17.08 -12.45
C ILE A 229 5.15 -17.50 -11.00
N LEU A 230 4.37 -17.00 -10.04
CA LEU A 230 4.50 -17.36 -8.62
C LEU A 230 4.47 -18.89 -8.43
N GLN A 231 3.48 -19.57 -9.01
CA GLN A 231 3.31 -21.02 -8.88
C GLN A 231 4.48 -21.80 -9.50
N ALA A 232 4.92 -21.44 -10.70
CA ALA A 232 6.05 -22.09 -11.36
C ALA A 232 7.35 -21.95 -10.55
N TRP A 233 7.58 -20.78 -9.95
CA TRP A 233 8.72 -20.57 -9.06
C TRP A 233 8.60 -21.37 -7.75
N VAL A 234 7.42 -21.40 -7.12
CA VAL A 234 7.19 -22.22 -5.91
C VAL A 234 7.47 -23.69 -6.19
N GLU A 235 6.98 -24.22 -7.31
CA GLU A 235 7.24 -25.60 -7.74
C GLU A 235 8.74 -25.85 -7.93
N LYS A 236 9.45 -24.96 -8.63
CA LYS A 236 10.89 -25.06 -8.83
C LYS A 236 11.65 -25.01 -7.50
N ILE A 237 11.35 -24.06 -6.63
CA ILE A 237 11.99 -23.89 -5.31
C ILE A 237 11.78 -25.15 -4.45
N ASN A 238 10.59 -25.74 -4.49
CA ASN A 238 10.29 -26.97 -3.75
C ASN A 238 10.94 -28.22 -4.34
N SER A 239 11.29 -28.21 -5.63
CA SER A 239 12.04 -29.31 -6.27
C SER A 239 13.53 -29.31 -5.91
N VAL A 240 14.07 -28.22 -5.37
CA VAL A 240 15.49 -28.09 -5.02
C VAL A 240 15.72 -28.61 -3.60
N SER A 241 16.59 -29.63 -3.47
CA SER A 241 16.95 -30.21 -2.17
C SER A 241 17.89 -29.33 -1.33
N HIS A 242 18.66 -28.45 -1.97
CA HIS A 242 19.58 -27.55 -1.27
C HIS A 242 18.84 -26.46 -0.51
N ASN A 243 19.43 -26.07 0.62
CA ASN A 243 18.90 -25.05 1.53
C ASN A 243 19.09 -23.62 0.99
N CYS A 244 20.18 -23.39 0.24
CA CYS A 244 20.53 -22.07 -0.25
C CYS A 244 20.22 -21.95 -1.75
N ILE A 245 19.22 -21.15 -2.09
CA ILE A 245 18.77 -20.95 -3.45
C ILE A 245 19.06 -19.50 -3.84
N GLN A 246 19.75 -19.32 -4.96
CA GLN A 246 20.07 -18.00 -5.50
C GLN A 246 19.53 -17.89 -6.92
N VAL A 247 18.79 -16.82 -7.22
CA VAL A 247 18.45 -16.46 -8.59
C VAL A 247 19.69 -15.87 -9.25
N MET A 248 19.97 -16.28 -10.49
CA MET A 248 21.20 -15.90 -11.19
C MET A 248 21.35 -14.37 -11.32
N LYS A 249 22.46 -13.82 -10.83
CA LYS A 249 22.78 -12.40 -11.01
C LYS A 249 22.84 -12.06 -12.50
N GLY A 250 22.14 -11.01 -12.91
CA GLY A 250 22.09 -10.55 -14.30
C GLY A 250 21.08 -11.26 -15.20
N SER A 251 20.32 -12.25 -14.71
CA SER A 251 19.12 -12.72 -15.42
C SER A 251 17.98 -11.71 -15.30
N ASN A 252 16.94 -11.83 -16.13
CA ASN A 252 15.76 -10.94 -16.03
C ASN A 252 15.07 -11.08 -14.66
N GLN A 253 14.37 -10.04 -14.19
CA GLN A 253 13.62 -10.11 -12.92
C GLN A 253 12.57 -11.23 -12.94
N ILE A 254 12.27 -11.82 -11.78
CA ILE A 254 11.19 -12.80 -11.65
C ILE A 254 9.85 -12.15 -12.00
N PHE A 255 9.60 -10.99 -11.40
CA PHE A 255 8.45 -10.14 -11.66
C PHE A 255 8.97 -8.86 -12.32
N ASP A 256 8.85 -8.77 -13.64
CA ASP A 256 9.42 -7.70 -14.43
C ASP A 256 8.51 -6.45 -14.52
N PHE A 257 9.06 -5.37 -15.06
CA PHE A 257 8.32 -4.11 -15.20
C PHE A 257 7.15 -4.22 -16.19
N TRP A 258 7.20 -5.14 -17.16
CA TRP A 258 6.11 -5.38 -18.10
C TRP A 258 4.90 -5.96 -17.38
N LEU A 259 5.12 -6.93 -16.48
CA LEU A 259 4.08 -7.47 -15.62
C LEU A 259 3.42 -6.37 -14.77
N PHE A 260 4.21 -5.49 -14.17
CA PHE A 260 3.68 -4.39 -13.37
C PHE A 260 2.85 -3.37 -14.19
N GLY A 261 3.14 -3.23 -15.49
CA GLY A 261 2.38 -2.37 -16.40
C GLY A 261 1.12 -2.99 -17.01
N GLU A 262 0.78 -4.24 -16.66
CA GLU A 262 -0.33 -4.98 -17.30
C GLU A 262 -1.29 -5.58 -16.26
N ALA A 263 -2.38 -4.86 -15.97
CA ALA A 263 -3.35 -5.24 -14.95
C ALA A 263 -3.96 -6.64 -15.14
N THR A 264 -4.22 -7.04 -16.39
CA THR A 264 -4.77 -8.36 -16.76
C THR A 264 -3.86 -9.52 -16.37
N ARG A 265 -2.54 -9.28 -16.32
CA ARG A 265 -1.55 -10.27 -15.86
C ARG A 265 -1.21 -10.11 -14.39
N LEU A 266 -1.19 -8.89 -13.85
CA LEU A 266 -0.77 -8.65 -12.48
C LEU A 266 -1.86 -8.99 -11.45
N LEU A 267 -3.11 -8.61 -11.69
CA LEU A 267 -4.13 -8.56 -10.64
C LEU A 267 -4.63 -9.94 -10.16
N ASP A 268 -4.33 -11.01 -10.88
CA ASP A 268 -4.70 -12.37 -10.46
C ASP A 268 -3.93 -12.83 -9.21
N ILE A 269 -2.79 -12.20 -8.88
CA ILE A 269 -2.04 -12.45 -7.64
C ILE A 269 -2.70 -11.77 -6.42
N TRP A 270 -3.54 -10.76 -6.64
CA TRP A 270 -4.09 -9.91 -5.58
C TRP A 270 -4.82 -10.69 -4.47
N PRO A 271 -5.65 -11.71 -4.76
CA PRO A 271 -6.28 -12.51 -3.71
C PRO A 271 -5.27 -13.17 -2.77
N SER A 272 -4.13 -13.66 -3.28
CA SER A 272 -3.07 -14.23 -2.44
C SER A 272 -2.30 -13.13 -1.70
N LEU A 273 -1.84 -12.12 -2.43
CA LEU A 273 -0.98 -11.06 -1.92
C LEU A 273 -1.65 -10.23 -0.82
N SER A 274 -2.94 -9.88 -1.00
CA SER A 274 -3.71 -9.07 -0.03
C SER A 274 -3.89 -9.73 1.34
N ARG A 275 -3.70 -11.06 1.45
CA ARG A 275 -3.73 -11.81 2.70
C ARG A 275 -2.34 -12.17 3.22
N SER A 276 -1.29 -11.87 2.47
CA SER A 276 0.07 -12.20 2.86
C SER A 276 0.54 -11.30 4.01
N PRO A 277 1.21 -11.86 5.04
CA PRO A 277 1.88 -11.09 6.08
C PRO A 277 2.84 -10.04 5.56
N ILE A 278 3.45 -10.26 4.38
CA ILE A 278 4.29 -9.27 3.70
C ILE A 278 3.56 -7.94 3.51
N LEU A 279 2.26 -7.98 3.23
CA LEU A 279 1.44 -6.80 3.01
C LEU A 279 0.59 -6.43 4.23
N THR A 280 0.01 -7.41 4.93
CA THR A 280 -0.86 -7.14 6.09
C THR A 280 -0.07 -6.67 7.32
N GLU A 281 1.20 -7.05 7.43
CA GLU A 281 2.13 -6.62 8.48
C GLU A 281 3.17 -5.63 7.95
N PHE A 282 2.96 -5.07 6.75
CA PHE A 282 3.82 -4.04 6.19
C PHE A 282 3.88 -2.82 7.12
N ALA A 283 5.10 -2.39 7.42
CA ALA A 283 5.36 -1.18 8.18
C ALA A 283 6.40 -0.30 7.49
N TRP A 284 6.33 1.00 7.76
CA TRP A 284 7.36 1.95 7.34
C TRP A 284 8.48 1.98 8.39
N SER A 285 9.70 2.26 7.96
CA SER A 285 10.84 2.33 8.89
C SER A 285 10.66 3.41 9.96
N PRO A 286 11.33 3.30 11.12
CA PRO A 286 11.40 4.39 12.09
C PRO A 286 11.92 5.71 11.49
N LEU A 287 12.76 5.67 10.46
CA LEU A 287 13.25 6.87 9.76
C LEU A 287 12.12 7.60 9.02
N VAL A 288 11.30 6.84 8.28
CA VAL A 288 10.13 7.35 7.57
C VAL A 288 9.10 7.88 8.56
N VAL A 289 8.80 7.12 9.61
CA VAL A 289 7.82 7.50 10.64
C VAL A 289 8.24 8.78 11.35
N SER A 290 9.49 8.88 11.79
CA SER A 290 10.00 10.07 12.48
C SER A 290 9.99 11.32 11.59
N ALA A 291 10.17 11.18 10.27
CA ALA A 291 10.05 12.29 9.33
C ALA A 291 8.61 12.86 9.31
N VAL A 292 7.60 11.99 9.25
CA VAL A 292 6.19 12.41 9.28
C VAL A 292 5.82 13.01 10.64
N GLU A 293 6.29 12.42 11.74
CA GLU A 293 6.04 12.93 13.10
C GLU A 293 6.65 14.30 13.34
N THR A 294 7.88 14.53 12.88
CA THR A 294 8.55 15.83 12.96
C THR A 294 7.78 16.91 12.21
N ASN A 295 7.14 16.54 11.11
CA ASN A 295 6.36 17.45 10.25
C ASN A 295 4.85 17.43 10.56
N ALA A 296 4.43 16.87 11.70
CA ALA A 296 3.01 16.71 12.06
C ALA A 296 2.21 18.02 11.95
N ALA A 297 2.78 19.14 12.42
CA ALA A 297 2.13 20.44 12.41
C ALA A 297 1.83 20.97 11.00
N LEU A 298 2.67 20.61 10.02
CA LEU A 298 2.48 20.99 8.61
C LEU A 298 1.49 20.07 7.89
N ILE A 299 1.42 18.80 8.30
CA ILE A 299 0.66 17.76 7.59
C ILE A 299 -0.75 17.62 8.16
N HIS A 300 -0.88 17.24 9.45
CA HIS A 300 -2.17 16.93 10.05
C HIS A 300 -2.13 16.86 11.59
N PRO A 301 -3.10 17.45 12.32
CA PRO A 301 -3.09 17.48 13.79
C PRO A 301 -3.23 16.11 14.48
N ASP A 302 -3.79 15.11 13.79
CA ASP A 302 -3.94 13.75 14.33
C ASP A 302 -2.64 12.93 14.29
N ILE A 303 -1.59 13.42 13.62
CA ILE A 303 -0.28 12.79 13.66
C ILE A 303 0.27 12.94 15.08
N LYS A 304 0.34 11.81 15.80
CA LYS A 304 0.90 11.72 17.15
C LYS A 304 2.12 10.81 17.15
N PRO A 305 3.16 11.13 17.93
CA PRO A 305 4.33 10.28 18.10
C PRO A 305 3.97 8.83 18.44
N GLY A 306 4.56 7.88 17.73
CA GLY A 306 4.35 6.44 17.88
C GLY A 306 3.05 5.88 17.26
N LEU A 307 2.16 6.73 16.73
CA LEU A 307 0.83 6.31 16.25
C LEU A 307 0.59 6.55 14.75
N VAL A 308 1.52 7.20 14.05
CA VAL A 308 1.35 7.59 12.63
C VAL A 308 1.06 6.39 11.74
N SER A 309 1.76 5.27 11.95
CA SER A 309 1.57 4.02 11.20
C SER A 309 0.19 3.37 11.38
N ARG A 310 -0.68 3.91 12.23
CA ARG A 310 -2.05 3.41 12.49
C ARG A 310 -3.12 4.47 12.30
N THR A 311 -2.74 5.74 12.26
CA THR A 311 -3.68 6.86 12.28
C THR A 311 -4.15 7.18 10.88
N ARG A 312 -5.48 7.19 10.65
CA ARG A 312 -6.05 7.82 9.46
C ARG A 312 -5.98 9.33 9.61
N LEU A 313 -5.88 10.05 8.50
CA LEU A 313 -5.79 11.52 8.46
C LEU A 313 -7.10 12.07 7.88
N PRO A 314 -8.19 12.13 8.68
CA PRO A 314 -9.50 12.56 8.20
C PRO A 314 -9.47 13.98 7.64
N GLY A 315 -10.19 14.24 6.55
CA GLY A 315 -10.20 15.56 5.91
C GLY A 315 -8.94 15.90 5.10
N LEU A 316 -7.93 15.03 5.08
CA LEU A 316 -6.74 15.20 4.24
C LEU A 316 -6.95 14.64 2.82
N LEU A 317 -6.74 15.49 1.82
CA LEU A 317 -6.61 15.12 0.41
C LEU A 317 -5.13 15.05 0.04
N ALA A 318 -4.61 13.86 -0.25
CA ALA A 318 -3.26 13.68 -0.78
C ALA A 318 -3.27 13.66 -2.32
N LEU A 319 -2.38 14.43 -2.95
CA LEU A 319 -2.25 14.57 -4.41
C LEU A 319 -0.86 14.15 -4.86
N HIS A 320 -0.74 13.04 -5.58
CA HIS A 320 0.51 12.66 -6.21
C HIS A 320 0.63 13.21 -7.61
N ILE A 321 1.48 14.22 -7.74
CA ILE A 321 1.67 14.98 -8.98
C ILE A 321 3.10 14.78 -9.45
N ARG A 322 3.27 14.04 -10.53
CA ARG A 322 4.57 13.86 -11.18
C ARG A 322 4.89 15.08 -12.05
N ARG A 323 6.14 15.52 -11.94
CA ARG A 323 6.78 16.63 -12.66
C ARG A 323 8.17 16.17 -13.11
N GLY A 324 9.03 17.10 -13.54
CA GLY A 324 10.42 16.79 -13.88
C GLY A 324 10.51 15.83 -15.07
N ASP A 325 11.19 14.70 -14.87
CA ASP A 325 11.37 13.62 -15.86
C ASP A 325 10.06 13.11 -16.48
N PHE A 326 8.93 13.30 -15.80
CA PHE A 326 7.65 12.84 -16.32
C PHE A 326 7.14 13.58 -17.54
N GLU A 327 7.61 14.79 -17.84
CA GLU A 327 7.19 15.51 -19.04
C GLU A 327 7.49 14.69 -20.30
N GLU A 328 8.75 14.27 -20.45
CA GLU A 328 9.18 13.39 -21.54
C GLU A 328 8.60 11.98 -21.40
N HIS A 329 8.54 11.43 -20.18
CA HIS A 329 7.98 10.10 -19.95
C HIS A 329 6.53 9.98 -20.43
N CYS A 330 5.71 11.02 -20.26
CA CYS A 330 4.32 11.01 -20.72
C CYS A 330 4.19 10.94 -22.25
N HIS A 331 5.14 11.50 -22.99
CA HIS A 331 5.19 11.32 -24.44
C HIS A 331 5.47 9.86 -24.81
N LEU A 332 6.44 9.22 -24.15
CA LEU A 332 6.74 7.81 -24.38
C LEU A 332 5.54 6.91 -24.04
N LEU A 333 4.86 7.17 -22.93
CA LEU A 333 3.66 6.42 -22.55
C LEU A 333 2.55 6.51 -23.61
N ALA A 334 2.39 7.68 -24.25
CA ALA A 334 1.46 7.84 -25.36
C ALA A 334 1.93 7.07 -26.61
N GLU A 335 3.21 7.15 -26.97
CA GLU A 335 3.79 6.41 -28.11
C GLU A 335 3.65 4.89 -27.95
N TYR A 336 3.85 4.37 -26.74
CA TYR A 336 3.71 2.95 -26.44
C TYR A 336 2.27 2.51 -26.18
N SER A 337 1.29 3.41 -26.28
CA SER A 337 -0.10 3.11 -25.94
C SER A 337 -0.21 2.48 -24.54
N SER A 338 0.60 2.94 -23.59
CA SER A 338 0.72 2.35 -22.26
C SER A 338 -0.55 2.52 -21.46
N ARG A 339 -0.95 1.48 -20.74
CA ARG A 339 -1.99 1.57 -19.71
C ARG A 339 -1.41 2.09 -18.39
N TRP A 340 -2.27 2.18 -17.38
CA TRP A 340 -1.82 2.47 -16.01
C TRP A 340 -1.06 1.29 -15.42
N GLN A 341 -0.36 1.54 -14.32
CA GLN A 341 0.23 0.47 -13.52
C GLN A 341 -0.85 -0.49 -13.04
N GLY A 342 -0.56 -1.78 -12.98
CA GLY A 342 -1.57 -2.82 -12.81
C GLY A 342 -2.40 -2.68 -11.53
N PHE A 343 -1.79 -2.33 -10.39
CA PHE A 343 -2.56 -2.09 -9.16
C PHE A 343 -3.40 -0.82 -9.18
N ASN A 344 -3.17 0.12 -10.11
CA ASN A 344 -4.02 1.30 -10.31
C ASN A 344 -5.27 0.99 -11.14
N GLU A 345 -5.38 -0.21 -11.71
CA GLU A 345 -6.49 -0.63 -12.56
C GLU A 345 -7.46 -1.61 -11.88
N MET A 346 -7.42 -1.76 -10.56
CA MET A 346 -8.33 -2.68 -9.86
C MET A 346 -9.80 -2.43 -10.22
N PRO A 347 -10.62 -3.47 -10.45
CA PRO A 347 -12.01 -3.35 -10.93
C PRO A 347 -12.96 -2.50 -10.06
N GLU A 348 -12.58 -2.22 -8.82
CA GLU A 348 -13.37 -1.45 -7.84
C GLU A 348 -13.17 0.07 -7.95
N PHE A 349 -12.16 0.54 -8.70
CA PHE A 349 -11.91 1.98 -8.86
C PHE A 349 -12.88 2.68 -9.82
N ILE A 350 -13.15 3.95 -9.52
CA ILE A 350 -14.06 4.79 -10.29
C ILE A 350 -13.37 5.34 -11.54
N ASP A 351 -12.16 5.87 -11.37
CA ASP A 351 -11.42 6.46 -12.48
C ASP A 351 -10.80 5.32 -13.32
N ARG A 352 -10.90 5.45 -14.64
CA ARG A 352 -10.39 4.50 -15.63
C ARG A 352 -9.59 5.23 -16.70
N PHE A 353 -8.71 4.48 -17.34
CA PHE A 353 -7.98 4.95 -18.50
C PHE A 353 -7.82 3.81 -19.50
N GLU A 354 -8.27 4.09 -20.71
CA GLU A 354 -7.95 3.28 -21.88
C GLU A 354 -7.11 4.16 -22.80
N PRO A 355 -5.96 3.69 -23.28
CA PRO A 355 -5.15 4.42 -24.24
C PRO A 355 -6.01 4.84 -25.45
N PRO A 356 -6.00 6.13 -25.84
CA PRO A 356 -6.82 6.63 -26.97
C PRO A 356 -6.31 6.15 -28.33
N PHE A 357 -5.26 5.34 -28.34
CA PHE A 357 -4.56 4.83 -29.50
C PHE A 357 -4.04 3.42 -29.20
N HIS A 358 -4.08 2.54 -30.19
CA HIS A 358 -3.53 1.18 -30.13
C HIS A 358 -2.62 0.91 -31.34
N GLY A 359 -1.71 1.83 -31.62
CA GLY A 359 -0.75 1.65 -32.71
C GLY A 359 0.43 0.79 -32.27
N GLY A 360 0.58 -0.39 -32.87
CA GLY A 360 1.86 -1.10 -32.86
C GLY A 360 2.82 -0.51 -33.92
N GLY A 361 4.13 -0.67 -33.72
CA GLY A 361 5.11 -0.56 -34.81
C GLY A 361 5.44 0.86 -35.30
N GLY A 362 5.65 1.82 -34.39
CA GLY A 362 6.28 3.11 -34.74
C GLY A 362 5.35 4.20 -35.28
N ALA A 363 4.03 4.00 -35.24
CA ALA A 363 3.07 5.06 -35.51
C ALA A 363 3.01 6.05 -34.33
N LYS A 364 3.18 7.35 -34.62
CA LYS A 364 3.11 8.40 -33.59
C LYS A 364 1.67 8.81 -33.33
N PRO A 365 1.25 8.99 -32.07
CA PRO A 365 -0.08 9.50 -31.77
C PRO A 365 -0.26 10.93 -32.28
N THR A 366 -1.51 11.32 -32.55
CA THR A 366 -1.87 12.70 -32.88
C THR A 366 -1.68 13.59 -31.65
N GLN A 367 -1.62 14.92 -31.86
CA GLN A 367 -1.53 15.86 -30.73
C GLN A 367 -2.71 15.69 -29.74
N GLU A 368 -3.92 15.44 -30.24
CA GLU A 368 -5.09 15.20 -29.41
C GLU A 368 -4.95 13.94 -28.54
N GLN A 369 -4.37 12.87 -29.09
CA GLN A 369 -4.09 11.64 -28.35
C GLN A 369 -3.00 11.86 -27.29
N TYR A 370 -1.96 12.63 -27.61
CA TYR A 370 -0.97 13.07 -26.61
C TYR A 370 -1.61 13.89 -25.50
N ASP A 371 -2.45 14.86 -25.84
CA ASP A 371 -3.10 15.75 -24.88
C ASP A 371 -4.03 14.97 -23.93
N GLU A 372 -4.68 13.90 -24.41
CA GLU A 372 -5.48 12.99 -23.57
C GLU A 372 -4.61 12.26 -22.55
N VAL A 373 -3.47 11.69 -22.98
CA VAL A 373 -2.51 11.03 -22.07
C VAL A 373 -1.92 12.04 -21.10
N ALA A 374 -1.49 13.21 -21.59
CA ALA A 374 -0.89 14.28 -20.81
C ALA A 374 -1.85 14.81 -19.73
N ARG A 375 -3.16 14.87 -19.98
CA ARG A 375 -4.15 15.26 -18.96
C ARG A 375 -4.16 14.32 -17.75
N ARG A 376 -3.77 13.06 -17.93
CA ARG A 376 -3.72 12.03 -16.87
C ARG A 376 -2.32 11.86 -16.28
N CYS A 377 -1.31 12.08 -17.11
CA CYS A 377 0.09 11.84 -16.77
C CYS A 377 0.81 13.10 -16.26
N PHE A 378 0.52 14.26 -16.84
CA PHE A 378 1.15 15.54 -16.55
C PHE A 378 0.13 16.70 -16.52
N PRO A 379 -0.93 16.63 -15.68
CA PRO A 379 -1.99 17.64 -15.69
C PRO A 379 -1.44 19.01 -15.32
N ASN A 380 -1.92 20.08 -15.98
CA ASN A 380 -1.60 21.45 -15.62
C ASN A 380 -2.36 21.93 -14.37
N VAL A 381 -2.05 23.13 -13.85
CA VAL A 381 -2.66 23.65 -12.60
C VAL A 381 -4.18 23.73 -12.69
N THR A 382 -4.74 24.20 -13.81
CA THR A 382 -6.18 24.28 -14.03
C THR A 382 -6.84 22.89 -13.93
N GLN A 383 -6.28 21.90 -14.64
CA GLN A 383 -6.77 20.53 -14.63
C GLN A 383 -6.69 19.89 -13.23
N ILE A 384 -5.62 20.18 -12.47
CA ILE A 384 -5.49 19.72 -11.08
C ILE A 384 -6.60 20.32 -10.22
N VAL A 385 -6.83 21.63 -10.29
CA VAL A 385 -7.89 22.30 -9.52
C VAL A 385 -9.27 21.76 -9.89
N GLU A 386 -9.54 21.53 -11.19
CA GLU A 386 -10.79 20.92 -11.66
C GLU A 386 -11.00 19.53 -11.08
N LYS A 387 -9.98 18.67 -11.09
CA LYS A 387 -10.05 17.34 -10.49
C LYS A 387 -10.29 17.42 -8.99
N VAL A 388 -9.59 18.30 -8.28
CA VAL A 388 -9.77 18.53 -6.84
C VAL A 388 -11.21 18.96 -6.53
N ARG A 389 -11.76 19.89 -7.31
CA ARG A 389 -13.15 20.34 -7.17
C ARG A 389 -14.14 19.19 -7.36
N ALA A 390 -13.93 18.36 -8.39
CA ALA A 390 -14.77 17.19 -8.66
C ALA A 390 -14.69 16.14 -7.53
N VAL A 391 -13.50 15.92 -6.96
CA VAL A 391 -13.30 15.00 -5.83
C VAL A 391 -14.02 15.52 -4.59
N ARG A 392 -13.90 16.80 -4.24
CA ARG A 392 -14.61 17.41 -3.09
C ARG A 392 -16.13 17.35 -3.22
N ALA A 393 -16.64 17.44 -4.45
CA ALA A 393 -18.07 17.31 -4.71
C ALA A 393 -18.59 15.86 -4.59
N SER A 394 -17.70 14.86 -4.55
CA SER A 394 -18.07 13.45 -4.41
C SER A 394 -18.41 13.07 -2.96
N PRO A 395 -19.12 11.94 -2.73
CA PRO A 395 -19.39 11.45 -1.37
C PRO A 395 -18.14 11.22 -0.52
N ALA A 396 -17.07 10.69 -1.12
CA ALA A 396 -15.78 10.45 -0.47
C ALA A 396 -15.05 11.75 -0.12
N GLY A 397 -15.29 12.84 -0.86
CA GLY A 397 -14.65 14.13 -0.64
C GLY A 397 -15.31 15.02 0.42
N ARG A 398 -16.38 14.56 1.08
CA ARG A 398 -17.06 15.32 2.13
C ARG A 398 -16.16 15.47 3.34
N GLY A 399 -15.97 16.70 3.79
CA GLY A 399 -15.12 17.01 4.95
C GLY A 399 -13.66 17.23 4.61
N LEU A 400 -13.26 17.14 3.33
CA LEU A 400 -11.91 17.52 2.92
C LEU A 400 -11.68 19.02 3.12
N ASP A 401 -10.74 19.34 4.00
CA ASP A 401 -10.35 20.70 4.36
C ASP A 401 -8.84 20.93 4.35
N ARG A 402 -8.05 19.90 4.00
CA ARG A 402 -6.58 19.99 3.87
C ARG A 402 -6.10 19.33 2.59
N VAL A 403 -5.02 19.85 2.03
CA VAL A 403 -4.33 19.27 0.87
C VAL A 403 -2.87 19.02 1.22
N TYR A 404 -2.38 17.83 0.87
CA TYR A 404 -0.96 17.49 0.85
C TYR A 404 -0.54 17.09 -0.57
N VAL A 405 0.44 17.79 -1.15
CA VAL A 405 0.95 17.51 -2.49
C VAL A 405 2.29 16.78 -2.40
N LEU A 406 2.30 15.52 -2.83
CA LEU A 406 3.52 14.75 -3.01
C LEU A 406 4.04 14.91 -4.45
N THR A 407 5.21 15.52 -4.61
CA THR A 407 5.71 15.90 -5.95
C THR A 407 7.23 16.11 -6.01
N ASN A 408 7.80 15.85 -7.19
CA ASN A 408 9.15 16.27 -7.56
C ASN A 408 9.21 17.66 -8.23
N GLY A 409 8.10 18.41 -8.27
CA GLY A 409 8.00 19.74 -8.88
C GLY A 409 8.94 20.81 -8.30
N LYS A 410 9.15 21.85 -9.11
CA LYS A 410 9.90 23.07 -8.74
C LYS A 410 9.06 23.94 -7.79
N ARG A 411 9.72 24.74 -6.95
CA ARG A 411 9.06 25.57 -5.92
C ARG A 411 8.12 26.60 -6.54
N GLU A 412 8.53 27.24 -7.61
CA GLU A 412 7.77 28.30 -8.28
C GLU A 412 6.44 27.76 -8.83
N TRP A 413 6.47 26.56 -9.41
CA TRP A 413 5.26 25.88 -9.89
C TRP A 413 4.35 25.44 -8.73
N LEU A 414 4.94 25.04 -7.59
CA LEU A 414 4.18 24.70 -6.39
C LEU A 414 3.48 25.94 -5.79
N ASP A 415 4.12 27.10 -5.83
CA ASP A 415 3.52 28.35 -5.36
C ASP A 415 2.32 28.75 -6.22
N GLU A 416 2.41 28.59 -7.54
CA GLU A 416 1.28 28.75 -8.46
C GLU A 416 0.12 27.80 -8.12
N LEU A 417 0.42 26.50 -7.93
CA LEU A 417 -0.58 25.51 -7.59
C LEU A 417 -1.26 25.81 -6.23
N LYS A 418 -0.48 26.18 -5.21
CA LYS A 418 -1.00 26.56 -3.89
C LYS A 418 -1.96 27.74 -4.01
N ALA A 419 -1.56 28.78 -4.75
CA ALA A 419 -2.40 29.96 -4.98
C ALA A 419 -3.71 29.59 -5.67
N ALA A 420 -3.65 28.74 -6.71
CA ALA A 420 -4.83 28.29 -7.44
C ALA A 420 -5.79 27.45 -6.57
N LEU A 421 -5.27 26.56 -5.73
CA LEU A 421 -6.07 25.76 -4.80
C LEU A 421 -6.77 26.65 -3.74
N HIS A 422 -6.07 27.65 -3.21
CA HIS A 422 -6.63 28.61 -2.26
C HIS A 422 -7.67 29.54 -2.90
N ALA A 423 -7.52 29.87 -4.20
CA ALA A 423 -8.51 30.64 -4.94
C ALA A 423 -9.79 29.84 -5.21
N ASP A 424 -9.69 28.53 -5.43
CA ASP A 424 -10.84 27.65 -5.68
C ASP A 424 -11.68 27.37 -4.43
N ALA A 425 -11.02 27.22 -3.27
CA ALA A 425 -11.70 26.81 -2.05
C ALA A 425 -11.01 27.28 -0.77
N LYS A 426 -11.80 27.33 0.31
CA LYS A 426 -11.28 27.52 1.67
C LYS A 426 -10.66 26.21 2.17
N TRP A 427 -9.34 26.17 2.17
CA TRP A 427 -8.53 25.12 2.79
C TRP A 427 -7.98 25.58 4.13
N THR A 428 -8.00 24.70 5.12
CA THR A 428 -7.30 24.89 6.39
C THR A 428 -5.78 24.86 6.17
N SER A 429 -5.28 23.99 5.28
CA SER A 429 -3.88 23.97 4.87
C SER A 429 -3.69 23.40 3.47
N VAL A 430 -2.70 23.91 2.74
CA VAL A 430 -2.17 23.33 1.49
C VAL A 430 -0.66 23.21 1.64
N THR A 431 -0.19 21.99 1.88
CA THR A 431 1.21 21.66 2.17
C THR A 431 1.78 20.76 1.07
N THR A 432 3.09 20.75 0.88
CA THR A 432 3.78 19.96 -0.16
C THR A 432 5.01 19.26 0.40
N SER A 433 5.55 18.27 -0.32
CA SER A 433 6.82 17.63 0.05
C SER A 433 8.01 18.59 0.17
N ARG A 434 7.94 19.77 -0.47
CA ARG A 434 9.00 20.79 -0.44
C ARG A 434 8.93 21.71 0.77
N ASP A 435 7.84 21.61 1.55
CA ASP A 435 7.64 22.35 2.79
C ASP A 435 8.12 21.57 4.01
N MET A 436 8.33 20.25 3.89
CA MET A 436 8.79 19.41 4.98
C MET A 436 10.24 19.72 5.35
N GLU A 437 10.51 19.73 6.65
CA GLU A 437 11.85 19.73 7.21
C GLU A 437 12.33 18.29 7.36
N LEU A 438 13.25 17.88 6.50
CA LEU A 438 13.86 16.56 6.51
C LEU A 438 15.32 16.66 6.92
N ASN A 439 15.74 15.75 7.82
CA ASN A 439 17.15 15.62 8.16
C ASN A 439 17.97 15.06 6.97
N TRP A 440 19.29 14.97 7.16
CA TRP A 440 20.22 14.54 6.12
C TRP A 440 19.88 13.17 5.52
N GLU A 441 19.58 12.15 6.34
CA GLU A 441 19.16 10.81 5.90
C GLU A 441 17.76 10.82 5.25
N GLN A 442 16.81 11.49 5.89
CA GLN A 442 15.41 11.54 5.46
C GLN A 442 15.24 12.16 4.05
N LYS A 443 16.14 13.05 3.64
CA LYS A 443 16.13 13.62 2.27
C LYS A 443 16.28 12.54 1.18
N HIS A 444 16.99 11.45 1.45
CA HIS A 444 17.25 10.37 0.49
C HIS A 444 16.18 9.27 0.51
N ILE A 445 15.27 9.31 1.49
CA ILE A 445 14.13 8.41 1.63
C ILE A 445 12.78 9.14 1.52
N ALA A 446 12.78 10.41 1.08
CA ALA A 446 11.62 11.30 1.12
C ALA A 446 10.40 10.76 0.35
N GLN A 447 10.61 9.98 -0.70
CA GLN A 447 9.55 9.29 -1.43
C GLN A 447 8.74 8.33 -0.55
N ALA A 448 9.37 7.64 0.40
CA ALA A 448 8.67 6.78 1.35
C ALA A 448 7.88 7.58 2.39
N VAL A 449 8.39 8.76 2.79
CA VAL A 449 7.68 9.73 3.66
C VAL A 449 6.39 10.19 2.99
N ASP A 450 6.47 10.59 1.73
CA ASP A 450 5.30 10.98 0.92
C ASP A 450 4.27 9.84 0.81
N MET A 451 4.74 8.62 0.57
CA MET A 451 3.88 7.44 0.47
C MET A 451 3.16 7.13 1.78
N LEU A 452 3.82 7.25 2.94
CA LEU A 452 3.17 7.08 4.24
C LEU A 452 2.04 8.11 4.43
N ILE A 453 2.25 9.38 4.08
CA ILE A 453 1.21 10.40 4.19
C ILE A 453 0.04 10.08 3.25
N ALA A 454 0.33 9.75 1.99
CA ALA A 454 -0.68 9.42 0.98
C ALA A 454 -1.47 8.14 1.30
N GLU A 455 -0.81 7.13 1.87
CA GLU A 455 -1.44 5.92 2.38
C GLU A 455 -2.50 6.24 3.42
N ARG A 456 -2.22 7.20 4.32
CA ARG A 456 -3.07 7.54 5.48
C ARG A 456 -4.10 8.62 5.22
N ALA A 457 -3.97 9.36 4.13
CA ALA A 457 -4.92 10.39 3.72
C ALA A 457 -6.35 9.83 3.61
N ASP A 458 -7.33 10.68 3.89
CA ASP A 458 -8.74 10.30 3.76
C ASP A 458 -9.05 9.97 2.29
N VAL A 459 -8.66 10.88 1.39
CA VAL A 459 -8.75 10.70 -0.06
C VAL A 459 -7.37 10.88 -0.71
N PHE A 460 -7.06 10.01 -1.66
CA PHE A 460 -5.82 10.05 -2.44
C PHE A 460 -6.13 10.20 -3.94
N VAL A 461 -5.48 11.15 -4.61
CA VAL A 461 -5.49 11.29 -6.08
C VAL A 461 -4.09 11.01 -6.60
N GLY A 462 -3.96 9.95 -7.39
CA GLY A 462 -2.68 9.46 -7.90
C GLY A 462 -2.45 9.68 -9.39
N ASN A 463 -1.18 9.63 -9.81
CA ASN A 463 -0.83 9.44 -11.22
C ASN A 463 -0.88 7.94 -11.57
N GLY A 464 -1.84 7.55 -12.42
CA GLY A 464 -2.09 6.15 -12.76
C GLY A 464 -0.91 5.42 -13.43
N PHE A 465 0.00 6.15 -14.08
CA PHE A 465 1.20 5.57 -14.72
C PHE A 465 2.36 5.36 -13.76
N SER A 466 2.32 5.96 -12.57
CA SER A 466 3.44 5.90 -11.63
C SER A 466 3.39 4.67 -10.73
N SER A 467 4.52 3.95 -10.65
CA SER A 467 4.73 2.85 -9.69
C SER A 467 4.65 3.30 -8.23
N LEU A 468 5.04 4.54 -7.93
CA LEU A 468 4.86 5.11 -6.58
C LEU A 468 3.37 5.19 -6.21
N THR A 469 2.52 5.65 -7.13
CA THR A 469 1.06 5.61 -6.95
C THR A 469 0.58 4.17 -6.75
N SER A 470 1.02 3.26 -7.62
CA SER A 470 0.68 1.84 -7.59
C SER A 470 0.91 1.22 -6.21
N ASN A 471 2.03 1.55 -5.57
CA ASN A 471 2.33 1.10 -4.21
C ASN A 471 1.42 1.72 -3.14
N VAL A 472 1.15 3.03 -3.21
CA VAL A 472 0.20 3.67 -2.28
C VAL A 472 -1.18 3.00 -2.40
N VAL A 473 -1.62 2.72 -3.63
CA VAL A 473 -2.89 2.04 -3.91
C VAL A 473 -2.88 0.63 -3.34
N MET A 474 -1.84 -0.15 -3.62
CA MET A 474 -1.65 -1.50 -3.08
C MET A 474 -1.77 -1.51 -1.55
N LEU A 475 -1.09 -0.58 -0.86
CA LEU A 475 -1.15 -0.45 0.60
C LEU A 475 -2.53 -0.04 1.10
N ARG A 476 -3.18 0.97 0.49
CA ARG A 476 -4.54 1.40 0.85
C ARG A 476 -5.55 0.25 0.72
N MET A 477 -5.46 -0.52 -0.36
CA MET A 477 -6.36 -1.63 -0.63
C MET A 477 -6.13 -2.79 0.35
N SER A 478 -4.87 -3.09 0.70
CA SER A 478 -4.57 -4.07 1.75
C SER A 478 -5.14 -3.69 3.12
N LYS A 479 -5.18 -2.38 3.40
CA LYS A 479 -5.75 -1.79 4.63
C LYS A 479 -7.24 -1.49 4.51
N LYS A 480 -7.89 -2.00 3.46
CA LYS A 480 -9.34 -1.94 3.24
C LYS A 480 -9.88 -0.50 3.27
N PHE A 481 -9.13 0.44 2.71
CA PHE A 481 -9.70 1.75 2.41
C PHE A 481 -10.80 1.59 1.36
N PRO A 482 -11.94 2.32 1.49
CA PRO A 482 -12.97 2.29 0.46
C PRO A 482 -12.41 2.69 -0.89
N SER A 483 -12.74 1.96 -1.96
CA SER A 483 -12.14 2.18 -3.28
C SER A 483 -12.46 3.56 -3.88
N ASP A 484 -13.59 4.17 -3.50
CA ASP A 484 -14.00 5.51 -3.91
C ASP A 484 -13.15 6.64 -3.29
N THR A 485 -12.34 6.32 -2.27
CA THR A 485 -11.35 7.24 -1.68
C THR A 485 -10.00 7.22 -2.42
N THR A 486 -9.83 6.34 -3.40
CA THR A 486 -8.67 6.29 -4.28
C THR A 486 -9.09 6.74 -5.67
N ARG A 487 -8.50 7.83 -6.14
CA ARG A 487 -8.81 8.50 -7.40
C ARG A 487 -7.54 8.64 -8.24
N PHE A 488 -7.70 8.88 -9.53
CA PHE A 488 -6.59 9.11 -10.46
C PHE A 488 -6.85 10.37 -11.28
N TRP A 489 -5.80 11.00 -11.82
CA TRP A 489 -5.97 12.15 -12.71
C TRP A 489 -6.90 11.86 -13.89
#